data_AF-A0A137SLJ9-F1
#
_entry.id   AF-A0A137SLJ9-F1
#
_cell.length_a   1.000
_cell.length_b   1.000
_cell.length_c   1.000
_cell.angle_alpha   90.00
_cell.angle_beta   90.00
_cell.angle_gamma   90.00
#
_symmetry.space_group_name_H-M   'P 1'
#
loop_
_entity.id
_entity.type
_entity.pdbx_description
1 polymer ?
#
loop_
_entity_poly.entity_id
_entity_poly.type
_entity_poly.pdbx_seq_one_letter_code
_entity_poly.pdbx_strand_id
1 'polypeptide(L)' 'MKVVVEFIETGRYKDRAWEPSFYTVKGNLRSVSPSYAVQLINQFKAILYTNENGSVVFKN' A
#
# COMPACT_ATOMS: atom_id res chain seq x y z
N MET A 1 -12.48 3.33 -3.45
CA MET A 1 -11.93 1.97 -3.22
C MET A 1 -10.45 2.08 -2.93
N LYS A 2 -10.00 1.46 -1.85
CA LYS A 2 -8.59 1.33 -1.46
C LYS A 2 -8.24 -0.13 -1.26
N VAL A 3 -6.98 -0.49 -1.48
CA VAL A 3 -6.41 -1.82 -1.21
C VAL A 3 -5.29 -1.69 -0.18
N VAL A 4 -5.13 -2.69 0.68
CA VAL A 4 -4.08 -2.69 1.72
C VAL A 4 -2.78 -3.28 1.17
N VAL A 5 -1.67 -2.59 1.44
CA VAL A 5 -0.31 -3.05 1.15
C VAL A 5 0.55 -2.97 2.40
N GLU A 6 1.59 -3.80 2.47
CA GLU A 6 2.66 -3.72 3.47
C GLU A 6 3.89 -3.08 2.83
N PHE A 7 4.41 -2.00 3.42
CA PHE A 7 5.62 -1.34 2.94
C PHE A 7 6.87 -2.11 3.34
N ILE A 8 7.78 -2.37 2.40
CA ILE A 8 9.01 -3.14 2.69
C ILE A 8 10.23 -2.26 2.97
N GLU A 9 10.08 -0.94 2.82
CA GLU A 9 11.10 0.07 3.13
C GLU A 9 10.46 1.26 3.87
N THR A 10 11.29 2.01 4.60
CA THR A 10 10.87 3.24 5.29
C THR A 10 11.07 4.43 4.36
N GLY A 11 10.06 5.30 4.22
CA GLY A 11 10.16 6.43 3.31
C GLY A 11 8.91 7.28 3.18
N ARG A 12 8.99 8.24 2.26
CA ARG A 12 7.89 9.13 1.91
C ARG A 12 7.27 8.72 0.58
N TYR A 13 5.96 8.55 0.57
CA TYR A 13 5.16 8.05 -0.54
C TYR A 13 4.10 9.08 -0.95
N LYS A 14 3.54 8.92 -2.14
CA LYS A 14 2.62 9.90 -2.75
C LYS A 14 1.50 9.17 -3.49
N ASP A 15 0.45 8.83 -2.77
CA ASP A 15 -0.79 8.30 -3.36
C ASP A 15 -1.72 9.46 -3.73
N ARG A 16 -1.43 10.12 -4.85
CA ARG A 16 -2.12 11.36 -5.27
C ARG A 16 -3.64 11.20 -5.43
N ALA A 17 -4.17 9.98 -5.46
CA ALA A 17 -5.60 9.72 -5.49
C ALA A 17 -6.30 10.06 -4.15
N TRP A 18 -5.59 9.94 -3.02
CA TRP A 18 -6.18 10.10 -1.68
C TRP A 18 -5.40 11.03 -0.77
N GLU A 19 -4.07 11.06 -0.88
CA GLU A 19 -3.21 11.87 0.00
C GLU A 19 -1.98 12.36 -0.75
N PRO A 20 -1.66 13.68 -0.70
CA PRO A 20 -0.58 14.25 -1.50
C PRO A 20 0.80 13.65 -1.17
N SER A 21 1.05 13.33 0.10
CA SER A 21 2.19 12.53 0.54
C SER A 21 2.04 12.04 1.96
N PHE A 22 2.61 10.90 2.29
CA PHE A 22 2.72 10.41 3.66
C PHE A 22 4.06 9.76 3.94
N TYR A 23 4.45 9.72 5.21
CA TYR A 23 5.59 8.93 5.67
C TYR A 23 5.09 7.58 6.19
N THR A 24 5.88 6.53 5.98
CA THR A 24 5.63 5.20 6.55
C THR A 24 6.95 4.50 6.85
N VAL A 25 6.90 3.55 7.78
CA VAL A 25 8.04 2.69 8.11
C VAL A 25 7.86 1.31 7.49
N LYS A 26 8.97 0.58 7.34
CA LYS A 26 8.96 -0.83 6.93
C LYS A 26 8.04 -1.66 7.85
N GLY A 27 7.24 -2.55 7.26
CA GLY A 27 6.27 -3.41 7.93
C GLY A 27 4.90 -2.79 8.16
N ASN A 28 4.73 -1.47 7.92
CA ASN A 28 3.42 -0.85 8.10
C ASN A 28 2.43 -1.27 7.01
N LEU A 29 1.23 -1.60 7.45
CA LEU A 29 0.07 -1.78 6.59
C LEU A 29 -0.62 -0.44 6.33
N ARG A 30 -0.87 -0.11 5.06
CA ARG A 30 -1.65 1.09 4.69
C ARG A 30 -2.57 0.80 3.52
N SER A 31 -3.72 1.46 3.53
CA SER A 31 -4.66 1.46 2.40
C SER A 31 -4.29 2.54 1.38
N VAL A 32 -4.14 2.15 0.12
CA VAL A 32 -3.79 3.03 -1.01
C VAL A 32 -4.74 2.80 -2.19
N SER A 33 -4.69 3.65 -3.21
CA SER A 33 -5.38 3.40 -4.48
C SER A 33 -4.86 2.13 -5.17
N PRO A 34 -5.70 1.37 -5.88
CA PRO A 34 -5.26 0.15 -6.57
C PRO A 34 -4.14 0.38 -7.59
N SER A 35 -4.20 1.47 -8.36
CA SER A 35 -3.16 1.83 -9.32
C SER A 35 -1.82 2.14 -8.63
N TYR A 36 -1.86 2.81 -7.47
CA TYR A 36 -0.65 3.06 -6.69
C TYR A 36 -0.10 1.79 -6.04
N ALA A 37 -0.96 0.87 -5.59
CA ALA A 37 -0.54 -0.43 -5.08
C ALA A 37 0.28 -1.21 -6.14
N VAL A 38 -0.23 -1.28 -7.37
CA VAL A 38 0.48 -1.90 -8.50
C VAL A 38 1.83 -1.22 -8.76
N GLN A 39 1.87 0.11 -8.71
CA GLN A 39 3.13 0.85 -8.88
C GLN A 39 4.15 0.52 -7.79
N LEU A 40 3.74 0.45 -6.52
CA LEU A 40 4.61 0.12 -5.41
C LEU A 40 5.15 -1.31 -5.52
N ILE A 41 4.31 -2.27 -5.89
CA ILE A 41 4.68 -3.68 -6.06
C ILE A 41 5.68 -3.83 -7.21
N ASN A 42 5.42 -3.20 -8.36
CA ASN A 42 6.33 -3.23 -9.52
C ASN A 42 7.69 -2.58 -9.22
N GLN A 43 7.75 -1.65 -8.26
CA GLN A 43 8.99 -1.01 -7.81
C GLN A 43 9.65 -1.73 -6.63
N PHE A 44 9.12 -2.88 -6.20
CA PHE A 44 9.60 -3.61 -5.01
C PHE A 44 9.62 -2.73 -3.75
N LYS A 45 8.59 -1.89 -3.55
CA LYS A 45 8.46 -1.00 -2.38
C LYS A 45 7.37 -1.43 -1.40
N ALA A 46 6.45 -2.27 -1.86
CA ALA A 46 5.42 -2.85 -1.03
C ALA A 46 5.01 -4.23 -1.55
N ILE A 47 4.35 -5.01 -0.70
CA ILE A 47 3.69 -6.26 -1.06
C ILE A 47 2.19 -6.13 -0.82
N LEU A 48 1.39 -6.88 -1.59
CA LEU A 48 -0.05 -6.93 -1.38
C LEU A 48 -0.34 -7.61 -0.04
N TYR A 49 -1.12 -6.94 0.83
CA TYR A 49 -1.53 -7.55 2.08
C TYR A 49 -2.75 -8.44 1.85
N THR A 50 -2.62 -9.70 2.26
CA THR A 50 -3.71 -10.66 2.34
C THR A 50 -4.02 -10.97 3.80
N ASN A 51 -5.30 -11.15 4.13
CA ASN A 51 -5.68 -11.64 5.46
C ASN A 51 -5.31 -13.12 5.66
N GLU A 52 -5.63 -13.67 6.83
CA GLU A 52 -5.37 -15.08 7.20
C GLU A 52 -5.99 -16.09 6.22
N ASN A 53 -7.03 -15.70 5.49
CA ASN A 53 -7.71 -16.53 4.51
C ASN A 53 -7.14 -16.36 3.08
N GLY A 54 -6.00 -15.66 2.94
CA GLY A 54 -5.39 -15.37 1.64
C GLY A 54 -6.18 -14.37 0.77
N SER A 55 -7.19 -13.70 1.34
CA SER A 55 -8.04 -12.76 0.62
C SER A 55 -7.48 -11.34 0.68
N VAL A 56 -7.58 -10.62 -0.44
CA VAL A 56 -7.19 -9.21 -0.53
C VAL A 56 -8.11 -8.34 0.32
N VAL A 57 -7.53 -7.44 1.10
CA VAL A 57 -8.29 -6.51 1.96
C VAL A 57 -8.55 -5.19 1.24
N PHE A 58 -9.83 -4.86 1.09
CA PHE A 58 -10.29 -3.57 0.56
C PHE A 58 -10.85 -2.68 1.67
N LYS A 59 -10.66 -1.36 1.52
CA LYS A 59 -11.28 -0.34 2.41
C LYS A 59 -12.09 0.67 1.60
N ASN A 60 -13.19 1.15 2.18
CA ASN A 60 -13.95 2.30 1.68
C ASN A 60 -13.18 3.60 1.91
#